data_AF-A0A512IE06-F1
#
_entry.id   AF-A0A512IE06-F1
#
_cell.length_a   1.000
_cell.length_b   1.000
_cell.length_c   1.000
_cell.angle_alpha   90.00
_cell.angle_beta   90.00
_cell.angle_gamma   90.00
#
_symmetry.space_group_name_H-M   'P 1'
#
loop_
_entity.id
_entity.type
_entity.pdbx_description
1 polymer ?
#
loop_
_entity_poly.entity_id
_entity_poly.type
_entity_poly.pdbx_seq_one_letter_code
_entity_poly.pdbx_strand_id
1 'polypeptide(L)'
;MSTAHTPDRPEDGRNDDPQDRAPEHGHAPGHDQDDRAGYKTDADAGSVDERNEAEVPAVDPAAENAEGGEPASQVNLPEEQQGNQEIPTFDLTLRIRRYNPELSDEVRWDEFKLTMYGTDRVLDALHKVKWEIDGSLSFRRSCAHGVCGSDAMRINGQNRLACKVLLKDLDLSKPVTVEPIKGLPCEKDLIVDMEPFFQSYREIMPFLVAGGNEPTMERYQSPEDRARFDDTTKCILCAACTSSCPVFWTDGQYFGPAAIVNAHRFIFDSRDDAGDLRLEILNDKEGVWRCRTTFNCTEACPRGIQVTKAISEVKNAILSRSM
;
A
#
# COMPACT_ATOMS: atom_id res chain seq x y z
N MET A 1 -35.25 62.72 6.51
CA MET A 1 -34.94 63.21 7.88
C MET A 1 -34.54 61.97 8.67
N SER A 2 -33.23 61.70 8.79
CA SER A 2 -32.41 61.93 10.00
C SER A 2 -32.82 60.97 11.12
N THR A 3 -31.99 60.11 11.73
CA THR A 3 -30.52 60.05 11.86
C THR A 3 -30.15 58.68 12.44
N ALA A 4 -28.92 58.25 12.20
CA ALA A 4 -28.31 57.02 12.70
C ALA A 4 -28.04 57.05 14.21
N HIS A 5 -28.08 55.86 14.84
CA HIS A 5 -27.41 55.59 16.11
C HIS A 5 -26.94 54.13 16.15
N THR A 6 -25.62 53.95 16.20
CA THR A 6 -24.91 52.69 16.49
C THR A 6 -24.82 52.52 18.01
N PRO A 7 -24.66 51.29 18.51
CA PRO A 7 -23.53 51.08 19.42
C PRO A 7 -22.79 49.74 19.23
N ASP A 8 -21.46 49.89 19.29
CA ASP A 8 -20.40 49.09 19.92
C ASP A 8 -20.22 47.58 19.67
N ARG A 9 -19.01 47.30 19.16
CA ARG A 9 -18.27 46.02 19.12
C ARG A 9 -17.80 45.62 20.53
N PRO A 10 -17.75 44.34 20.88
CA PRO A 10 -16.94 43.88 22.00
C PRO A 10 -15.48 43.70 21.56
N GLU A 11 -14.59 44.19 22.42
CA GLU A 11 -13.13 44.18 22.28
C GLU A 11 -12.52 42.79 22.49
N ASP A 12 -11.48 42.51 21.69
CA ASP A 12 -10.56 41.38 21.74
C ASP A 12 -9.71 41.48 23.01
N GLY A 13 -10.06 40.71 24.04
CA GLY A 13 -9.31 40.57 25.28
C GLY A 13 -8.42 39.34 25.27
N ARG A 14 -7.32 39.39 24.51
CA ARG A 14 -6.19 38.46 24.67
C ARG A 14 -5.44 38.82 25.95
N ASN A 15 -5.54 37.96 26.95
CA ASN A 15 -4.65 37.96 28.11
C ASN A 15 -3.33 37.30 27.70
N ASP A 16 -2.27 38.11 27.61
CA ASP A 16 -0.89 37.66 27.47
C ASP A 16 -0.39 37.11 28.83
N ASP A 17 -0.36 35.78 28.97
CA ASP A 17 0.33 35.10 30.07
C ASP A 17 1.85 35.03 29.76
N PRO A 18 2.75 35.54 30.62
CA PRO A 18 4.19 35.57 30.34
C PRO A 18 4.91 34.20 30.43
N GLN A 19 4.21 33.08 30.55
CA GLN A 19 4.84 31.76 30.79
C GLN A 19 4.85 30.78 29.60
N ASP A 20 4.27 31.14 28.44
CA ASP A 20 4.26 30.29 27.23
C ASP A 20 5.30 30.72 26.17
N ARG A 21 6.59 30.77 26.56
CA ARG A 21 7.70 30.86 25.60
C ARG A 21 8.22 29.47 25.27
N ALA A 22 7.71 28.90 24.17
CA ALA A 22 8.31 27.74 23.52
C ALA A 22 9.76 28.08 23.10
N PRO A 23 10.75 27.19 23.30
CA PRO A 23 12.10 27.44 22.84
C PRO A 23 12.16 27.33 21.31
N GLU A 24 12.66 28.39 20.68
CA GLU A 24 12.96 28.46 19.25
C GLU A 24 13.94 27.34 18.87
N HIS A 25 13.50 26.43 17.98
CA HIS A 25 14.38 25.43 17.40
C HIS A 25 15.37 26.11 16.44
N GLY A 26 16.57 26.35 16.94
CA GLY A 26 17.72 26.80 16.17
C GLY A 26 18.04 25.85 15.02
N HIS A 27 18.29 26.44 13.86
CA HIS A 27 18.93 25.81 12.70
C HIS A 27 20.22 25.10 13.12
N ALA A 28 20.30 23.79 12.88
CA ALA A 28 21.57 23.07 12.92
C ALA A 28 22.38 23.40 11.66
N PRO A 29 23.68 23.74 11.79
CA PRO A 29 24.55 23.97 10.63
C PRO A 29 24.91 22.64 9.96
N GLY A 30 24.93 22.66 8.63
CA GLY A 30 25.34 21.53 7.81
C GLY A 30 26.80 21.15 8.08
N HIS A 31 27.02 19.85 8.27
CA HIS A 31 28.34 19.23 8.19
C HIS A 31 28.36 18.29 6.98
N ASP A 32 28.91 18.83 5.90
CA ASP A 32 29.46 18.11 4.78
C ASP A 32 30.83 17.59 5.22
N GLN A 33 31.02 16.27 5.28
CA GLN A 33 32.35 15.63 5.29
C GLN A 33 32.24 14.14 4.98
N ASP A 34 32.75 13.79 3.80
CA ASP A 34 33.15 12.46 3.35
C ASP A 34 34.07 11.78 4.37
N ASP A 35 33.64 10.67 4.96
CA ASP A 35 34.52 9.74 5.67
C ASP A 35 34.36 8.33 5.09
N ARG A 36 35.05 8.08 3.97
CA ARG A 36 35.41 6.73 3.52
C ARG A 36 36.46 6.15 4.45
N ALA A 37 36.03 5.59 5.59
CA ALA A 37 36.87 4.76 6.42
C ALA A 37 36.99 3.36 5.80
N GLY A 38 38.20 3.03 5.33
CA GLY A 38 38.55 1.75 4.73
C GLY A 38 38.49 0.61 5.75
N TYR A 39 37.77 -0.46 5.40
CA TYR A 39 37.86 -1.74 6.06
C TYR A 39 39.21 -2.38 5.71
N LYS A 40 40.14 -2.44 6.68
CA LYS A 40 41.26 -3.39 6.67
C LYS A 40 40.79 -4.67 7.33
N THR A 41 40.78 -5.76 6.59
CA THR A 41 40.66 -7.11 7.15
C THR A 41 42.05 -7.73 7.18
N ASP A 42 42.64 -7.83 8.36
CA ASP A 42 43.79 -8.71 8.60
C ASP A 42 43.27 -10.15 8.58
N ALA A 43 43.59 -10.86 7.49
CA ALA A 43 43.31 -12.27 7.32
C ALA A 43 44.48 -13.08 7.88
N ASP A 44 44.25 -13.78 8.98
CA ASP A 44 45.09 -14.88 9.44
C ASP A 44 44.22 -16.14 9.41
N ALA A 45 44.26 -16.84 8.27
CA ALA A 45 43.58 -18.11 8.06
C ALA A 45 44.62 -19.14 7.60
N GLY A 46 44.74 -20.20 8.41
CA GLY A 46 45.73 -21.25 8.27
C GLY A 46 45.70 -22.00 6.95
N SER A 47 46.86 -22.58 6.67
CA SER A 47 47.23 -23.47 5.58
C SER A 47 46.14 -24.45 5.15
N VAL A 48 45.83 -24.45 3.85
CA VAL A 48 45.16 -25.57 3.17
C VAL A 48 45.93 -25.91 1.89
N ASP A 49 46.62 -27.04 1.98
CA ASP A 49 47.07 -28.01 0.96
C ASP A 49 47.19 -27.52 -0.51
N GLU A 50 48.44 -27.34 -0.95
CA GLU A 50 48.84 -27.25 -2.36
C GLU A 50 48.46 -28.53 -3.10
N ARG A 51 47.53 -28.45 -4.07
CA ARG A 51 47.45 -29.40 -5.18
C ARG A 51 46.62 -28.85 -6.35
N ASN A 52 47.29 -28.77 -7.50
CA ASN A 52 46.80 -28.65 -8.88
C ASN A 52 46.60 -27.23 -9.47
N GLU A 53 47.71 -26.60 -9.86
CA GLU A 53 47.72 -25.52 -10.86
C GLU A 53 47.50 -26.13 -12.26
N ALA A 54 46.33 -25.90 -12.85
CA ALA A 54 46.14 -26.04 -14.29
C ALA A 54 46.29 -24.65 -14.92
N GLU A 55 47.25 -24.50 -15.84
CA GLU A 55 47.48 -23.28 -16.62
C GLU A 55 46.19 -22.82 -17.31
N VAL A 56 45.80 -21.57 -17.08
CA VAL A 56 44.73 -20.89 -17.82
C VAL A 56 45.38 -20.21 -19.04
N PRO A 57 45.01 -20.54 -20.28
CA PRO A 57 45.61 -19.91 -21.44
C PRO A 57 45.15 -18.45 -21.56
N ALA A 58 46.09 -17.56 -21.88
CA ALA A 58 45.82 -16.15 -22.12
C ALA A 58 44.88 -15.96 -23.33
N VAL A 59 43.82 -15.17 -23.14
CA VAL A 59 42.85 -14.85 -24.21
C VAL A 59 43.31 -13.57 -24.92
N ASP A 60 43.49 -13.65 -26.24
CA ASP A 60 43.88 -12.55 -27.13
C ASP A 60 42.72 -11.55 -27.28
N PRO A 61 42.89 -10.24 -26.99
CA PRO A 61 41.81 -9.26 -26.98
C PRO A 61 41.31 -8.83 -28.38
N ALA A 62 41.78 -9.46 -29.45
CA ALA A 62 41.37 -9.15 -30.82
C ALA A 62 40.22 -10.03 -31.39
N ALA A 63 39.60 -10.90 -30.58
CA ALA A 63 38.57 -11.85 -31.04
C ALA A 63 37.12 -11.53 -30.63
N GLU A 64 36.83 -10.36 -30.06
CA GLU A 64 35.45 -9.94 -29.74
C GLU A 64 34.81 -9.18 -30.90
N ASN A 65 34.54 -9.86 -32.02
CA ASN A 65 33.57 -9.42 -33.04
C ASN A 65 33.23 -10.60 -33.96
N ALA A 66 32.64 -11.66 -33.40
CA ALA A 66 31.99 -12.71 -34.17
C ALA A 66 30.82 -13.30 -33.37
N GLU A 67 29.61 -13.03 -33.86
CA GLU A 67 28.43 -13.88 -33.73
C GLU A 67 27.90 -14.12 -32.30
N GLY A 68 27.00 -13.23 -31.87
CA GLY A 68 26.06 -13.52 -30.79
C GLY A 68 25.07 -14.60 -31.23
N GLY A 69 25.45 -15.87 -31.10
CA GLY A 69 24.55 -17.01 -31.26
C GLY A 69 23.51 -17.05 -30.14
N GLU A 70 22.25 -17.26 -30.51
CA GLU A 70 21.15 -17.44 -29.55
C GLU A 70 21.45 -18.60 -28.57
N PRO A 71 21.01 -18.51 -27.31
CA PRO A 71 21.33 -19.52 -26.30
C PRO A 71 20.73 -20.88 -26.65
N ALA A 72 21.48 -21.95 -26.36
CA ALA A 72 21.11 -23.35 -26.63
C ALA A 72 19.81 -23.84 -25.96
N SER A 73 19.18 -23.03 -25.11
CA SER A 73 17.89 -23.29 -24.48
C SER A 73 16.68 -22.88 -25.33
N GLN A 74 16.89 -22.43 -26.57
CA GLN A 74 15.81 -22.06 -27.47
C GLN A 74 14.99 -23.29 -27.86
N VAL A 75 13.77 -23.37 -27.34
CA VAL A 75 12.79 -24.37 -27.78
C VAL A 75 12.18 -23.86 -29.07
N ASN A 76 12.52 -24.49 -30.19
CA ASN A 76 11.85 -24.26 -31.46
C ASN A 76 10.45 -24.87 -31.39
N LEU A 77 9.45 -24.01 -31.17
CA LEU A 77 8.05 -24.41 -31.25
C LEU A 77 7.73 -24.77 -32.73
N PRO A 78 7.03 -25.88 -32.99
CA PRO A 78 6.50 -26.21 -34.32
C PRO A 78 5.77 -25.01 -34.94
N GLU A 79 5.84 -24.81 -36.25
CA GLU A 79 5.19 -23.67 -36.95
C GLU A 79 3.68 -23.56 -36.64
N GLU A 80 3.01 -24.68 -36.34
CA GLU A 80 1.60 -24.72 -35.91
C GLU A 80 1.36 -24.12 -34.51
N GLN A 81 2.41 -24.04 -33.67
CA GLN A 81 2.44 -23.42 -32.34
C GLN A 81 3.10 -22.04 -32.33
N GLN A 82 3.68 -21.61 -33.46
CA GLN A 82 4.04 -20.22 -33.70
C GLN A 82 2.75 -19.45 -33.96
N GLY A 83 2.03 -19.14 -32.87
CA GLY A 83 0.74 -18.47 -32.91
C GLY A 83 0.87 -17.08 -33.52
N ASN A 84 0.83 -16.99 -34.84
CA ASN A 84 0.65 -15.75 -35.61
C ASN A 84 -0.81 -15.27 -35.55
N GLN A 85 -1.51 -15.55 -34.45
CA GLN A 85 -2.84 -15.04 -34.20
C GLN A 85 -2.68 -13.63 -33.64
N GLU A 86 -3.10 -12.63 -34.41
CA GLU A 86 -3.24 -11.26 -33.91
C GLU A 86 -4.01 -11.29 -32.58
N ILE A 87 -3.40 -10.76 -31.52
CA ILE A 87 -4.05 -10.71 -30.21
C ILE A 87 -5.31 -9.85 -30.37
N PRO A 88 -6.52 -10.39 -30.08
CA PRO A 88 -7.76 -9.66 -30.32
C PRO A 88 -7.78 -8.40 -29.46
N THR A 89 -8.11 -7.28 -30.11
CA THR A 89 -8.33 -6.00 -29.48
C THR A 89 -9.81 -5.72 -29.32
N PHE A 90 -10.16 -4.81 -28.42
CA PHE A 90 -11.50 -4.26 -28.28
C PHE A 90 -11.44 -2.79 -27.91
N ASP A 91 -12.50 -2.07 -28.25
CA ASP A 91 -12.66 -0.68 -27.88
C ASP A 91 -13.40 -0.57 -26.55
N LEU A 92 -12.95 0.37 -25.72
CA LEU A 92 -13.65 0.76 -24.50
C LEU A 92 -13.63 2.27 -24.31
N THR A 93 -14.52 2.77 -23.46
CA THR A 93 -14.47 4.14 -22.95
C THR A 93 -14.01 4.11 -21.50
N LEU A 94 -12.85 4.70 -21.21
CA LEU A 94 -12.33 4.87 -19.86
C LEU A 94 -12.77 6.25 -19.34
N ARG A 95 -13.57 6.26 -18.28
CA ARG A 95 -14.08 7.50 -17.66
C ARG A 95 -13.38 7.73 -16.32
N ILE A 96 -12.54 8.77 -16.24
CA ILE A 96 -11.68 9.03 -15.08
C ILE A 96 -12.17 10.26 -14.32
N ARG A 97 -12.30 10.16 -12.99
CA ARG A 97 -12.53 11.31 -12.11
C ARG A 97 -11.23 12.10 -11.98
N ARG A 98 -11.24 13.35 -12.42
CA ARG A 98 -10.09 14.25 -12.42
C ARG A 98 -10.22 15.32 -11.35
N TYR A 99 -9.09 15.68 -10.77
CA TYR A 99 -9.00 16.71 -9.75
C TYR A 99 -7.58 17.28 -9.73
N ASN A 100 -7.43 18.59 -9.83
CA ASN A 100 -6.14 19.26 -9.70
C ASN A 100 -6.28 20.54 -8.87
N PRO A 101 -5.93 20.50 -7.56
CA PRO A 101 -6.12 21.65 -6.66
C PRO A 101 -5.28 22.87 -7.04
N GLU A 102 -4.21 22.70 -7.82
CA GLU A 102 -3.39 23.83 -8.30
C GLU A 102 -4.12 24.66 -9.37
N LEU A 103 -5.15 24.12 -10.02
CA LEU A 103 -5.88 24.77 -11.11
C LEU A 103 -7.31 25.14 -10.73
N SER A 104 -8.03 24.23 -10.05
CA SER A 104 -9.42 24.43 -9.65
C SER A 104 -9.82 23.42 -8.58
N ASP A 105 -10.67 23.85 -7.64
CA ASP A 105 -11.31 22.98 -6.65
C ASP A 105 -12.42 22.11 -7.27
N GLU A 106 -12.79 22.34 -8.54
CA GLU A 106 -13.82 21.58 -9.21
C GLU A 106 -13.34 20.20 -9.67
N VAL A 107 -14.15 19.18 -9.34
CA VAL A 107 -13.98 17.82 -9.84
C VAL A 107 -14.66 17.68 -11.19
N ARG A 108 -13.98 17.08 -12.16
CA ARG A 108 -14.54 16.77 -13.48
C ARG A 108 -14.40 15.31 -13.85
N TRP A 109 -15.13 14.89 -14.87
CA TRP A 109 -15.02 13.55 -15.45
C TRP A 109 -14.54 13.66 -16.89
N ASP A 110 -13.45 12.97 -17.18
CA ASP A 110 -12.90 12.88 -18.53
C ASP A 110 -13.15 11.51 -19.11
N GLU A 111 -13.45 11.44 -20.40
CA GLU A 111 -13.70 10.20 -21.12
C GLU A 111 -12.66 10.01 -22.22
N PHE A 112 -12.04 8.83 -22.25
CA PHE A 112 -11.02 8.45 -23.21
C PHE A 112 -11.47 7.19 -23.94
N LYS A 113 -11.57 7.26 -25.27
CA LYS A 113 -11.84 6.09 -26.10
C LYS A 113 -10.52 5.40 -26.40
N LEU A 114 -10.40 4.12 -26.05
CA LEU A 114 -9.16 3.35 -26.13
C LEU A 114 -9.41 2.02 -26.82
N THR A 115 -8.48 1.63 -27.68
CA THR A 115 -8.36 0.26 -28.20
C THR A 115 -7.32 -0.49 -27.36
N MET A 116 -7.71 -1.60 -26.73
CA MET A 116 -6.89 -2.37 -25.78
C MET A 116 -6.94 -3.88 -26.10
N TYR A 117 -6.05 -4.68 -25.51
CA TYR A 117 -5.98 -6.13 -25.69
C TYR A 117 -6.75 -6.90 -24.61
N GLY A 118 -7.15 -8.14 -24.93
CA GLY A 118 -7.74 -9.12 -24.00
C GLY A 118 -6.97 -9.35 -22.70
N THR A 119 -5.66 -9.14 -22.74
CA THR A 119 -4.74 -9.34 -21.61
C THR A 119 -4.55 -8.09 -20.75
N ASP A 120 -5.01 -6.94 -21.23
CA ASP A 120 -4.76 -5.65 -20.59
C ASP A 120 -5.63 -5.48 -19.35
N ARG A 121 -5.08 -4.74 -18.40
CA ARG A 121 -5.70 -4.38 -17.13
C ARG A 121 -6.12 -2.92 -17.15
N VAL A 122 -6.91 -2.52 -16.15
CA VAL A 122 -7.25 -1.11 -15.94
C VAL A 122 -5.98 -0.25 -15.77
N LEU A 123 -4.93 -0.78 -15.14
CA LEU A 123 -3.64 -0.08 -15.05
C LEU A 123 -3.02 0.20 -16.43
N ASP A 124 -3.12 -0.72 -17.39
CA ASP A 124 -2.57 -0.54 -18.74
C ASP A 124 -3.35 0.53 -19.51
N ALA A 125 -4.67 0.57 -19.34
CA ALA A 125 -5.50 1.65 -19.89
C ALA A 125 -5.14 3.02 -19.28
N LEU A 126 -4.88 3.08 -17.97
CA LEU A 126 -4.41 4.32 -17.31
C LEU A 126 -3.03 4.75 -17.79
N HIS A 127 -2.11 3.81 -18.03
CA HIS A 127 -0.81 4.09 -18.64
C HIS A 127 -0.96 4.64 -20.05
N LYS A 128 -1.81 4.02 -20.89
CA LYS A 128 -2.07 4.50 -22.25
C LYS A 128 -2.59 5.93 -22.27
N VAL A 129 -3.56 6.25 -21.41
CA VAL A 129 -4.03 7.65 -21.25
C VAL A 129 -2.88 8.54 -20.84
N LYS A 130 -2.13 8.20 -19.79
CA LYS A 130 -1.07 9.06 -19.26
C LYS A 130 0.07 9.29 -20.27
N TRP A 131 0.49 8.28 -20.99
CA TRP A 131 1.69 8.35 -21.83
C TRP A 131 1.40 8.88 -23.23
N GLU A 132 0.23 8.59 -23.78
CA GLU A 132 -0.08 8.86 -25.18
C GLU A 132 -1.09 9.98 -25.37
N ILE A 133 -1.93 10.29 -24.37
CA ILE A 133 -3.08 11.19 -24.53
C ILE A 133 -3.00 12.41 -23.61
N ASP A 134 -2.89 12.20 -22.30
CA ASP A 134 -2.90 13.25 -21.28
C ASP A 134 -1.88 12.98 -20.16
N GLY A 135 -0.70 13.58 -20.30
CA GLY A 135 0.40 13.50 -19.33
C GLY A 135 0.08 14.04 -17.94
N SER A 136 -0.96 14.87 -17.79
CA SER A 136 -1.35 15.46 -16.50
C SER A 136 -1.98 14.44 -15.54
N LEU A 137 -2.52 13.32 -16.06
CA LEU A 137 -3.14 12.26 -15.28
C LEU A 137 -2.17 11.70 -14.24
N SER A 138 -2.61 11.67 -12.98
CA SER A 138 -1.78 11.24 -11.86
C SER A 138 -2.43 10.09 -11.06
N PHE A 139 -1.65 9.04 -10.81
CA PHE A 139 -2.05 7.87 -10.01
C PHE A 139 -0.82 7.14 -9.46
N ARG A 140 -1.00 6.41 -8.36
CA ARG A 140 0.05 5.56 -7.79
C ARG A 140 0.04 4.16 -8.41
N ARG A 141 1.25 3.63 -8.63
CA ARG A 141 1.52 2.28 -9.18
C ARG A 141 2.97 1.90 -8.92
N SER A 142 3.24 0.61 -8.78
CA SER A 142 4.62 0.09 -8.68
C SER A 142 4.74 -1.32 -9.28
N CYS A 143 4.29 -2.36 -8.58
CA CYS A 143 4.61 -3.76 -8.95
C CYS A 143 3.88 -4.29 -10.21
N ALA A 144 2.73 -3.72 -10.58
CA ALA A 144 1.87 -4.18 -11.69
C ALA A 144 1.40 -5.66 -11.63
N HIS A 145 1.56 -6.37 -10.51
CA HIS A 145 1.09 -7.77 -10.36
C HIS A 145 0.40 -8.05 -9.01
N GLY A 146 -0.18 -7.02 -8.38
CA GLY A 146 -1.11 -7.17 -7.27
C GLY A 146 -0.51 -7.46 -5.89
N VAL A 147 0.75 -7.07 -5.65
CA VAL A 147 1.46 -7.35 -4.38
C VAL A 147 1.77 -6.10 -3.56
N CYS A 148 2.16 -4.97 -4.16
CA CYS A 148 2.53 -3.76 -3.42
C CYS A 148 1.34 -2.97 -2.83
N GLY A 149 0.14 -3.12 -3.41
CA GLY A 149 -1.07 -2.44 -2.94
C GLY A 149 -1.21 -0.96 -3.31
N SER A 150 -0.25 -0.37 -4.04
CA SER A 150 -0.21 1.09 -4.29
C SER A 150 -1.31 1.64 -5.20
N ASP A 151 -1.94 0.79 -6.02
CA ASP A 151 -2.88 1.16 -7.08
C ASP A 151 -4.33 0.76 -6.75
N ALA A 152 -4.69 0.80 -5.46
CA ALA A 152 -6.07 0.66 -5.03
C ALA A 152 -6.90 1.86 -5.52
N MET A 153 -7.97 1.56 -6.24
CA MET A 153 -8.89 2.54 -6.84
C MET A 153 -10.32 2.04 -6.75
N ARG A 154 -11.28 2.94 -6.97
CA ARG A 154 -12.67 2.58 -7.22
C ARG A 154 -12.87 2.41 -8.72
N ILE A 155 -13.15 1.18 -9.14
CA ILE A 155 -13.36 0.78 -10.52
C ILE A 155 -14.79 0.26 -10.64
N ASN A 156 -15.62 0.91 -11.44
CA ASN A 156 -17.06 0.63 -11.55
C ASN A 156 -17.75 0.59 -10.18
N GLY A 157 -17.39 1.54 -9.33
CA GLY A 157 -17.94 1.72 -7.99
C GLY A 157 -17.34 0.82 -6.91
N GLN A 158 -16.57 -0.21 -7.26
CA GLN A 158 -15.96 -1.17 -6.34
C GLN A 158 -14.48 -0.90 -6.11
N ASN A 159 -14.01 -1.10 -4.87
CA ASN A 159 -12.58 -0.99 -4.56
C ASN A 159 -11.83 -2.20 -5.11
N ARG A 160 -10.87 -1.97 -6.01
CA ARG A 160 -10.07 -3.00 -6.67
C ARG A 160 -8.64 -2.47 -6.87
N LEU A 161 -7.67 -3.36 -7.13
CA LEU A 161 -6.35 -2.95 -7.59
C LEU A 161 -6.38 -2.80 -9.11
N ALA A 162 -6.00 -1.64 -9.64
CA ALA A 162 -6.03 -1.38 -11.08
C ALA A 162 -5.22 -2.42 -11.88
N CYS A 163 -4.09 -2.87 -11.33
CA CYS A 163 -3.26 -3.92 -11.93
C CYS A 163 -3.84 -5.33 -11.84
N LYS A 164 -4.95 -5.58 -11.14
CA LYS A 164 -5.56 -6.92 -11.09
C LYS A 164 -6.82 -7.03 -11.91
N VAL A 165 -7.45 -5.91 -12.27
CA VAL A 165 -8.69 -5.92 -13.02
C VAL A 165 -8.38 -6.05 -14.50
N LEU A 166 -8.63 -7.23 -15.06
CA LEU A 166 -8.57 -7.45 -16.49
C LEU A 166 -9.75 -6.72 -17.15
N LEU A 167 -9.47 -5.98 -18.22
CA LEU A 167 -10.49 -5.23 -18.94
C LEU A 167 -11.56 -6.14 -19.55
N LYS A 168 -11.16 -7.33 -20.02
CA LYS A 168 -12.09 -8.35 -20.56
C LYS A 168 -13.10 -8.90 -19.53
N ASP A 169 -12.84 -8.72 -18.23
CA ASP A 169 -13.74 -9.18 -17.16
C ASP A 169 -14.78 -8.12 -16.79
N LEU A 170 -14.76 -6.95 -17.44
CA LEU A 170 -15.69 -5.84 -17.22
C LEU A 170 -16.78 -5.81 -18.30
N ASP A 171 -17.94 -5.24 -17.95
CA ASP A 171 -18.98 -4.89 -18.94
C ASP A 171 -18.55 -3.65 -19.72
N LEU A 172 -17.95 -3.86 -20.89
CA LEU A 172 -17.44 -2.82 -21.76
C LEU A 172 -18.51 -2.14 -22.63
N SER A 173 -19.79 -2.54 -22.51
CA SER A 173 -20.91 -1.82 -23.13
C SER A 173 -21.15 -0.45 -22.47
N LYS A 174 -20.57 -0.24 -21.28
CA LYS A 174 -20.62 1.00 -20.52
C LYS A 174 -19.20 1.52 -20.28
N PRO A 175 -19.04 2.83 -20.01
CA PRO A 175 -17.74 3.36 -19.64
C PRO A 175 -17.18 2.68 -18.39
N VAL A 176 -15.91 2.28 -18.44
CA VAL A 176 -15.16 1.83 -17.27
C VAL A 176 -14.84 3.07 -16.44
N THR A 177 -15.49 3.19 -15.29
CA THR A 177 -15.34 4.36 -14.40
C THR A 177 -14.21 4.12 -13.40
N VAL A 178 -13.27 5.07 -13.30
CA VAL A 178 -12.15 5.04 -12.35
C VAL A 178 -12.14 6.30 -11.52
N GLU A 179 -12.13 6.14 -10.21
CA GLU A 179 -12.11 7.23 -9.23
C GLU A 179 -11.24 6.83 -8.02
N PRO A 180 -10.72 7.79 -7.22
CA PRO A 180 -9.95 7.46 -6.03
C PRO A 180 -10.78 6.69 -5.01
N ILE A 181 -10.09 5.94 -4.15
CA ILE A 181 -10.71 5.29 -3.00
C ILE A 181 -11.35 6.31 -2.03
N LYS A 182 -12.44 5.92 -1.38
CA LYS A 182 -13.25 6.79 -0.52
C LYS A 182 -12.75 6.84 0.93
N GLY A 183 -13.11 7.92 1.64
CA GLY A 183 -12.80 8.10 3.07
C GLY A 183 -11.40 8.64 3.35
N LEU A 184 -10.59 8.87 2.31
CA LEU A 184 -9.29 9.53 2.41
C LEU A 184 -9.32 10.82 1.58
N PRO A 185 -8.66 11.90 2.02
CA PRO A 185 -8.57 13.14 1.25
C PRO A 185 -7.97 12.90 -0.14
N CYS A 186 -8.58 13.48 -1.17
CA CYS A 186 -8.07 13.37 -2.54
C CYS A 186 -7.04 14.49 -2.78
N GLU A 187 -5.81 14.12 -3.12
CA GLU A 187 -4.70 15.06 -3.38
C GLU A 187 -4.72 15.52 -4.84
N LYS A 188 -4.76 14.57 -5.78
CA LYS A 188 -4.79 14.85 -7.22
C LYS A 188 -5.28 13.63 -7.99
N ASP A 189 -6.25 13.81 -8.87
CA ASP A 189 -6.83 12.76 -9.71
C ASP A 189 -7.20 11.49 -8.92
N LEU A 190 -6.36 10.45 -9.02
CA LEU A 190 -6.56 9.13 -8.39
C LEU A 190 -5.63 8.91 -7.17
N ILE A 191 -4.94 9.96 -6.72
CA ILE A 191 -4.05 9.97 -5.56
C ILE A 191 -4.81 10.50 -4.35
N VAL A 192 -4.77 9.75 -3.25
CA VAL A 192 -5.31 10.15 -1.95
C VAL A 192 -4.19 10.32 -0.92
N ASP A 193 -4.43 11.12 0.10
CA ASP A 193 -3.60 11.15 1.29
C ASP A 193 -3.80 9.84 2.08
N MET A 194 -2.71 9.11 2.29
CA MET A 194 -2.72 7.82 2.99
C MET A 194 -2.33 7.97 4.46
N GLU A 195 -1.98 9.17 4.91
CA GLU A 195 -1.50 9.38 6.27
C GLU A 195 -2.54 9.00 7.34
N PRO A 196 -3.84 9.34 7.20
CA PRO A 196 -4.86 8.87 8.16
C PRO A 196 -4.92 7.34 8.26
N PHE A 197 -4.71 6.63 7.14
CA PHE A 197 -4.69 5.18 7.12
C PHE A 197 -3.45 4.60 7.85
N PHE A 198 -2.27 5.19 7.63
CA PHE A 198 -1.04 4.73 8.27
C PHE A 198 -0.94 5.12 9.73
N GLN A 199 -1.60 6.21 10.14
CA GLN A 199 -1.73 6.58 11.54
C GLN A 199 -2.43 5.47 12.32
N SER A 200 -3.62 5.04 11.91
CA SER A 200 -4.36 3.95 12.57
C SER A 200 -3.57 2.62 12.56
N TYR A 201 -2.77 2.38 11.52
CA TYR A 201 -1.89 1.21 11.47
C TYR A 201 -0.76 1.26 12.51
N ARG A 202 -0.18 2.44 12.76
CA ARG A 202 0.89 2.60 13.77
C ARG A 202 0.34 2.54 15.20
N GLU A 203 -0.85 3.08 15.42
CA GLU A 203 -1.51 3.09 16.75
C GLU A 203 -1.74 1.68 17.31
N ILE A 204 -1.88 0.65 16.47
CA ILE A 204 -2.05 -0.74 16.93
C ILE A 204 -0.73 -1.47 17.21
N MET A 205 0.42 -0.77 17.18
CA MET A 205 1.77 -1.31 17.39
C MET A 205 2.06 -2.57 16.55
N PRO A 206 2.22 -2.43 15.21
CA PRO A 206 2.30 -3.54 14.27
C PRO A 206 3.70 -4.18 14.21
N PHE A 207 4.32 -4.43 15.35
CA PHE A 207 5.64 -5.05 15.48
C PHE A 207 5.63 -6.03 16.66
N LEU A 208 6.53 -7.02 16.64
CA LEU A 208 6.61 -8.02 17.71
C LEU A 208 7.10 -7.35 19.00
N VAL A 209 6.33 -7.48 20.07
CA VAL A 209 6.77 -7.12 21.43
C VAL A 209 6.96 -8.41 22.20
N ALA A 210 8.20 -8.69 22.60
CA ALA A 210 8.54 -9.86 23.39
C ALA A 210 9.33 -9.42 24.62
N GLY A 211 8.97 -9.96 25.78
CA GLY A 211 9.68 -9.77 27.02
C GLY A 211 10.99 -10.56 27.09
N GLY A 212 11.77 -10.27 28.11
CA GLY A 212 13.05 -10.94 28.37
C GLY A 212 14.20 -10.49 27.47
N ASN A 213 15.30 -11.24 27.54
CA ASN A 213 16.49 -10.98 26.73
C ASN A 213 16.33 -11.55 25.31
N GLU A 214 17.11 -11.02 24.38
CA GLU A 214 17.19 -11.57 23.03
C GLU A 214 17.62 -13.05 23.08
N PRO A 215 16.86 -13.97 22.43
CA PRO A 215 17.18 -15.39 22.48
C PRO A 215 18.44 -15.69 21.67
N THR A 216 19.16 -16.75 22.05
CA THR A 216 20.37 -17.21 21.33
C THR A 216 20.06 -17.92 20.00
N MET A 217 18.79 -18.29 19.76
CA MET A 217 18.28 -18.91 18.53
C MET A 217 16.85 -18.40 18.25
N GLU A 218 16.16 -18.89 17.22
CA GLU A 218 14.79 -18.46 16.94
C GLU A 218 13.82 -18.80 18.10
N ARG A 219 12.80 -17.95 18.29
CA ARG A 219 11.70 -18.23 19.23
C ARG A 219 10.87 -19.41 18.72
N TYR A 220 10.63 -20.39 19.59
CA TYR A 220 9.79 -21.54 19.29
C TYR A 220 8.35 -21.10 18.96
N GLN A 221 7.78 -21.70 17.91
CA GLN A 221 6.37 -21.56 17.56
C GLN A 221 5.90 -22.85 16.88
N SER A 222 4.79 -23.41 17.34
CA SER A 222 4.22 -24.61 16.72
C SER A 222 3.54 -24.27 15.38
N PRO A 223 3.40 -25.25 14.45
CA PRO A 223 2.62 -25.05 13.23
C PRO A 223 1.17 -24.64 13.47
N GLU A 224 0.56 -25.13 14.56
CA GLU A 224 -0.81 -24.79 14.97
C GLU A 224 -0.92 -23.32 15.39
N ASP A 225 -0.01 -22.85 16.24
CA ASP A 225 0.04 -21.44 16.65
C ASP A 225 0.30 -20.52 15.45
N ARG A 226 1.22 -20.91 14.56
CA ARG A 226 1.52 -20.16 13.34
C ARG A 226 0.30 -20.07 12.42
N ALA A 227 -0.50 -21.12 12.33
CA ALA A 227 -1.71 -21.15 11.50
C ALA A 227 -2.82 -20.22 12.02
N ARG A 228 -2.85 -19.93 13.34
CA ARG A 228 -3.88 -19.11 13.98
C ARG A 228 -4.03 -17.71 13.36
N PHE A 229 -2.91 -17.10 12.94
CA PHE A 229 -2.89 -15.74 12.37
C PHE A 229 -2.45 -15.69 10.90
N ASP A 230 -2.31 -16.85 10.23
CA ASP A 230 -1.72 -16.95 8.89
C ASP A 230 -2.46 -16.09 7.85
N ASP A 231 -3.80 -16.15 7.86
CA ASP A 231 -4.59 -15.41 6.88
C ASP A 231 -4.34 -13.90 6.93
N THR A 232 -4.22 -13.35 8.15
CA THR A 232 -4.02 -11.91 8.38
C THR A 232 -2.62 -11.42 8.02
N THR A 233 -1.62 -12.31 7.90
CA THR A 233 -0.27 -11.95 7.45
C THR A 233 -0.21 -11.54 5.98
N LYS A 234 -1.23 -11.88 5.18
CA LYS A 234 -1.30 -11.61 3.74
C LYS A 234 -1.61 -10.15 3.41
N CYS A 235 -1.87 -9.32 4.41
CA CYS A 235 -2.25 -7.91 4.22
C CYS A 235 -1.13 -7.14 3.52
N ILE A 236 -1.47 -6.41 2.45
CA ILE A 236 -0.53 -5.60 1.66
C ILE A 236 -0.71 -4.09 1.87
N LEU A 237 -1.46 -3.71 2.92
CA LEU A 237 -1.71 -2.31 3.29
C LEU A 237 -2.25 -1.41 2.15
N CYS A 238 -3.02 -1.98 1.22
CA CYS A 238 -3.59 -1.25 0.07
C CYS A 238 -4.78 -0.33 0.40
N ALA A 239 -5.24 -0.29 1.66
CA ALA A 239 -6.45 0.42 2.11
C ALA A 239 -7.78 0.06 1.42
N ALA A 240 -7.85 -0.88 0.47
CA ALA A 240 -9.08 -1.23 -0.26
C ALA A 240 -10.23 -1.63 0.68
N CYS A 241 -9.94 -2.38 1.74
CA CYS A 241 -10.94 -2.80 2.73
C CYS A 241 -11.39 -1.66 3.65
N THR A 242 -10.48 -0.76 4.03
CA THR A 242 -10.80 0.39 4.89
C THR A 242 -11.64 1.41 4.15
N SER A 243 -11.23 1.76 2.94
CA SER A 243 -11.94 2.69 2.07
C SER A 243 -13.24 2.14 1.46
N SER A 244 -13.55 0.84 1.62
CA SER A 244 -14.85 0.27 1.24
C SER A 244 -15.85 0.26 2.40
N CYS A 245 -15.40 0.57 3.61
CA CYS A 245 -16.21 0.53 4.82
C CYS A 245 -17.02 1.82 4.97
N PRO A 246 -18.37 1.76 4.96
CA PRO A 246 -19.19 2.97 5.11
C PRO A 246 -19.03 3.63 6.47
N VAL A 247 -18.68 2.87 7.52
CA VAL A 247 -18.40 3.40 8.85
C VAL A 247 -17.14 4.28 8.86
N PHE A 248 -16.15 3.95 8.03
CA PHE A 248 -14.92 4.73 7.90
C PHE A 248 -15.18 6.07 7.19
N TRP A 249 -16.19 6.16 6.34
CA TRP A 249 -16.46 7.37 5.54
C TRP A 249 -17.08 8.53 6.35
N THR A 250 -17.73 8.26 7.48
CA THR A 250 -18.55 9.28 8.15
C THR A 250 -17.76 10.12 9.15
N ASP A 251 -17.02 9.47 10.05
CA ASP A 251 -16.53 10.15 11.26
C ASP A 251 -14.99 10.21 11.33
N GLY A 252 -14.26 9.53 10.44
CA GLY A 252 -12.78 9.53 10.39
C GLY A 252 -12.05 8.93 11.61
N GLN A 253 -12.76 8.68 12.71
CA GLN A 253 -12.19 8.20 13.98
C GLN A 253 -12.08 6.68 14.08
N TYR A 254 -12.79 5.93 13.23
CA TYR A 254 -12.71 4.47 13.24
C TYR A 254 -11.34 3.99 12.74
N PHE A 255 -10.63 3.19 13.54
CA PHE A 255 -9.33 2.59 13.17
C PHE A 255 -9.31 1.95 11.78
N GLY A 256 -10.44 1.33 11.41
CA GLY A 256 -10.61 0.73 10.11
C GLY A 256 -10.25 -0.76 10.06
N PRO A 257 -10.84 -1.52 9.12
CA PRO A 257 -10.61 -2.94 8.93
C PRO A 257 -9.14 -3.37 8.80
N ALA A 258 -8.31 -2.61 8.06
CA ALA A 258 -6.91 -2.99 7.85
C ALA A 258 -6.08 -2.91 9.13
N ALA A 259 -6.27 -1.88 9.96
CA ALA A 259 -5.58 -1.74 11.24
C ALA A 259 -5.94 -2.91 12.17
N ILE A 260 -7.24 -3.24 12.27
CA ILE A 260 -7.71 -4.37 13.09
C ILE A 260 -7.16 -5.72 12.58
N VAL A 261 -7.07 -5.93 11.26
CA VAL A 261 -6.43 -7.14 10.69
C VAL A 261 -4.95 -7.24 11.07
N ASN A 262 -4.22 -6.14 11.02
CA ASN A 262 -2.81 -6.13 11.40
C ASN A 262 -2.62 -6.28 12.92
N ALA A 263 -3.53 -5.76 13.74
CA ALA A 263 -3.55 -6.01 15.17
C ALA A 263 -3.85 -7.48 15.49
N HIS A 264 -4.87 -8.06 14.83
CA HIS A 264 -5.21 -9.48 14.92
C HIS A 264 -3.98 -10.36 14.66
N ARG A 265 -3.16 -10.02 13.65
CA ARG A 265 -1.92 -10.74 13.34
C ARG A 265 -0.94 -10.80 14.52
N PHE A 266 -0.92 -9.82 15.42
CA PHE A 266 -0.05 -9.83 16.61
C PHE A 266 -0.76 -10.34 17.87
N ILE A 267 -2.04 -10.01 18.06
CA ILE A 267 -2.86 -10.50 19.19
C ILE A 267 -2.86 -12.03 19.29
N PHE A 268 -2.86 -12.71 18.14
CA PHE A 268 -2.90 -14.16 18.07
C PHE A 268 -1.55 -14.81 17.72
N ASP A 269 -0.43 -14.06 17.75
CA ASP A 269 0.92 -14.63 17.58
C ASP A 269 1.45 -15.07 18.95
N SER A 270 1.70 -16.37 19.11
CA SER A 270 2.15 -16.96 20.40
C SER A 270 3.50 -16.45 20.91
N ARG A 271 4.23 -15.68 20.09
CA ARG A 271 5.52 -15.08 20.44
C ARG A 271 5.41 -13.63 20.93
N ASP A 272 4.22 -13.03 20.86
CA ASP A 272 3.97 -11.63 21.22
C ASP A 272 3.35 -11.51 22.61
N ASP A 273 3.97 -10.71 23.48
CA ASP A 273 3.55 -10.50 24.87
C ASP A 273 2.68 -9.24 25.04
N ALA A 274 2.45 -8.46 23.99
CA ALA A 274 1.63 -7.23 24.03
C ALA A 274 0.24 -7.41 23.39
N GLY A 275 -0.23 -8.66 23.24
CA GLY A 275 -1.58 -8.95 22.77
C GLY A 275 -2.64 -8.23 23.60
N ASP A 276 -2.46 -8.22 24.92
CA ASP A 276 -3.39 -7.60 25.85
C ASP A 276 -3.49 -6.07 25.71
N LEU A 277 -2.35 -5.42 25.49
CA LEU A 277 -2.30 -3.98 25.26
C LEU A 277 -3.00 -3.60 23.94
N ARG A 278 -2.84 -4.42 22.88
CA ARG A 278 -3.54 -4.20 21.60
C ARG A 278 -5.04 -4.43 21.71
N LEU A 279 -5.47 -5.40 22.52
CA LEU A 279 -6.89 -5.60 22.81
C LEU A 279 -7.47 -4.38 23.54
N GLU A 280 -6.72 -3.77 24.46
CA GLU A 280 -7.15 -2.54 25.14
C GLU A 280 -7.26 -1.35 24.19
N ILE A 281 -6.25 -1.13 23.33
CA ILE A 281 -6.30 -0.10 22.26
C ILE A 281 -7.56 -0.27 21.41
N LEU A 282 -7.85 -1.50 21.00
CA LEU A 282 -8.99 -1.81 20.14
C LEU A 282 -10.34 -1.88 20.88
N ASN A 283 -10.34 -1.90 22.20
CA ASN A 283 -11.54 -1.84 23.03
C ASN A 283 -12.09 -0.43 23.18
N ASP A 284 -11.40 0.59 22.65
CA ASP A 284 -11.92 1.94 22.56
C ASP A 284 -13.27 1.96 21.81
N LYS A 285 -14.12 2.96 22.11
CA LYS A 285 -15.40 3.16 21.43
C LYS A 285 -15.24 3.27 19.91
N GLU A 286 -14.14 3.87 19.46
CA GLU A 286 -13.74 4.03 18.07
C GLU A 286 -12.95 2.84 17.51
N GLY A 287 -12.66 1.84 18.34
CA GLY A 287 -12.05 0.56 17.99
C GLY A 287 -13.04 -0.41 17.33
N VAL A 288 -12.99 -1.70 17.70
CA VAL A 288 -13.75 -2.74 17.00
C VAL A 288 -15.27 -2.57 17.06
N TRP A 289 -15.79 -1.84 18.04
CA TRP A 289 -17.22 -1.69 18.31
C TRP A 289 -17.98 -0.91 17.24
N ARG A 290 -17.28 -0.05 16.48
CA ARG A 290 -17.84 0.67 15.34
C ARG A 290 -18.21 -0.25 14.17
N CYS A 291 -17.60 -1.44 14.07
CA CYS A 291 -17.87 -2.37 12.97
C CYS A 291 -19.34 -2.85 12.98
N ARG A 292 -20.07 -2.54 11.90
CA ARG A 292 -21.47 -2.90 11.64
C ARG A 292 -21.66 -4.16 10.78
N THR A 293 -20.61 -4.98 10.63
CA THR A 293 -20.70 -6.29 9.96
C THR A 293 -21.26 -6.20 8.52
N THR A 294 -20.82 -5.20 7.77
CA THR A 294 -21.30 -4.91 6.40
C THR A 294 -20.65 -5.78 5.32
N PHE A 295 -19.54 -6.47 5.62
CA PHE A 295 -18.79 -7.34 4.70
C PHE A 295 -18.10 -6.71 3.48
N ASN A 296 -18.33 -5.42 3.17
CA ASN A 296 -17.61 -4.71 2.09
C ASN A 296 -16.08 -4.85 2.16
N CYS A 297 -15.52 -4.94 3.37
CA CYS A 297 -14.08 -5.07 3.59
C CYS A 297 -13.53 -6.43 3.15
N THR A 298 -14.31 -7.51 3.35
CA THR A 298 -13.96 -8.86 2.88
C THR A 298 -14.08 -8.94 1.36
N GLU A 299 -15.17 -8.41 0.78
CA GLU A 299 -15.37 -8.39 -0.68
C GLU A 299 -14.28 -7.59 -1.41
N ALA A 300 -13.88 -6.44 -0.85
CA ALA A 300 -12.86 -5.58 -1.44
C ALA A 300 -11.43 -6.11 -1.30
N CYS A 301 -11.18 -7.13 -0.47
CA CYS A 301 -9.81 -7.55 -0.17
C CYS A 301 -9.16 -8.27 -1.37
N PRO A 302 -8.13 -7.70 -2.03
CA PRO A 302 -7.53 -8.32 -3.21
C PRO A 302 -6.68 -9.57 -2.89
N ARG A 303 -6.47 -9.84 -1.60
CA ARG A 303 -5.70 -10.98 -1.06
C ARG A 303 -6.59 -12.08 -0.48
N GLY A 304 -7.91 -11.91 -0.52
CA GLY A 304 -8.87 -12.90 -0.02
C GLY A 304 -8.83 -13.09 1.50
N ILE A 305 -8.37 -12.09 2.25
CA ILE A 305 -8.36 -12.14 3.72
C ILE A 305 -9.79 -12.10 4.22
N GLN A 306 -10.13 -12.95 5.18
CA GLN A 306 -11.43 -12.95 5.83
C GLN A 306 -11.56 -11.81 6.85
N VAL A 307 -11.53 -10.56 6.37
CA VAL A 307 -11.42 -9.34 7.19
C VAL A 307 -12.51 -9.25 8.26
N THR A 308 -13.78 -9.48 7.89
CA THR A 308 -14.89 -9.44 8.86
C THR A 308 -14.76 -10.51 9.94
N LYS A 309 -14.23 -11.70 9.59
CA LYS A 309 -13.96 -12.77 10.55
C LYS A 309 -12.86 -12.36 11.52
N ALA A 310 -11.74 -11.81 11.04
CA ALA A 310 -10.67 -11.30 11.89
C ALA A 310 -11.17 -10.25 12.89
N ILE A 311 -12.00 -9.29 12.45
CA ILE A 311 -12.62 -8.30 13.35
C ILE A 311 -13.51 -8.99 14.39
N SER A 312 -14.29 -10.00 14.00
CA SER A 312 -15.13 -10.78 14.93
C SER A 312 -14.30 -11.54 15.95
N GLU A 313 -13.16 -12.11 15.56
CA GLU A 313 -12.28 -12.83 16.47
C GLU A 313 -11.64 -11.89 17.50
N VAL A 314 -11.24 -10.68 17.09
CA VAL A 314 -10.77 -9.66 18.04
C VAL A 314 -11.89 -9.23 19.00
N LYS A 315 -13.12 -8.98 18.49
CA LYS A 315 -14.27 -8.68 19.37
C LYS A 315 -14.48 -9.79 20.40
N ASN A 316 -14.46 -11.04 19.96
CA ASN A 316 -14.61 -12.18 20.86
C ASN A 316 -13.49 -12.26 21.87
N ALA A 317 -12.23 -12.03 21.48
CA ALA A 317 -11.10 -12.01 22.41
C ALA A 317 -11.24 -10.91 23.47
N ILE A 318 -11.78 -9.74 23.12
CA ILE A 318 -12.07 -8.67 24.09
C ILE A 318 -13.19 -9.10 25.05
N LEU A 319 -14.25 -9.74 24.56
CA LEU A 319 -15.39 -10.19 25.39
C LEU A 319 -15.06 -11.40 26.26
N SER A 320 -14.23 -12.32 25.77
CA SER A 320 -13.86 -13.55 26.46
C SER A 320 -12.76 -13.36 27.48
N ARG A 321 -12.26 -12.13 27.65
CA ARG A 321 -11.52 -11.72 28.85
C ARG A 321 -12.46 -11.84 30.06
N SER A 322 -12.65 -13.06 30.54
CA SER A 322 -12.99 -13.27 31.94
C SER A 322 -11.84 -12.66 32.75
N MET A 323 -12.13 -11.59 33.48
CA MET A 323 -11.29 -11.14 34.60
C MET A 323 -11.07 -12.27 35.59
#